data_AF-A0A9Q8V577-F1
#
_entry.id   AF-A0A9Q8V577-F1
#
_cell.length_a   1.000
_cell.length_b   1.000
_cell.length_c   1.000
_cell.angle_alpha   90.00
_cell.angle_beta   90.00
_cell.angle_gamma   90.00
#
_symmetry.space_group_name_H-M   'P 1'
#
loop_
_entity.id
_entity.type
_entity.pdbx_description
1 polymer ?
#
loop_
_entity_poly.entity_id
_entity_poly.type
_entity_poly.pdbx_seq_one_letter_code
_entity_poly.pdbx_strand_id
1 'polypeptide(L)'
;MIATHRHRFLTQLLIVLPMLLCRPVFSAAPFLEQIHDLGVQFINGDGVPIDLAKGRYYIQQSALLGYPLGQYHLGVLFFTGEGGTRNSEYATWWLEKDIKANNEVREMAQQALNDIQKDIVVTIKTVNE
;
A
#
# COMPACT_ATOMS: atom_id res chain seq x y z
N MET A 1 -57.34 -3.81 23.49
CA MET A 1 -56.67 -2.56 23.06
C MET A 1 -55.16 -2.80 22.88
N ILE A 2 -54.76 -3.73 22.00
CA ILE A 2 -53.33 -4.18 21.83
C ILE A 2 -52.89 -4.13 20.34
N ALA A 3 -53.75 -3.67 19.43
CA ALA A 3 -53.49 -3.74 17.98
C ALA A 3 -52.56 -2.63 17.43
N THR A 4 -52.30 -1.55 18.17
CA THR A 4 -51.57 -0.38 17.67
C THR A 4 -50.05 -0.43 17.91
N HIS A 5 -49.56 -1.27 18.82
CA HIS A 5 -48.12 -1.36 19.11
C HIS A 5 -47.33 -2.19 18.07
N ARG A 6 -47.94 -3.22 17.46
CA ARG A 6 -47.26 -4.08 16.49
C ARG A 6 -46.90 -3.35 15.19
N HIS A 7 -47.76 -2.44 14.73
CA HIS A 7 -47.50 -1.65 13.53
C HIS A 7 -46.36 -0.64 13.72
N ARG A 8 -46.23 -0.04 14.92
CA ARG A 8 -45.20 0.98 15.21
C ARG A 8 -43.79 0.39 15.26
N PHE A 9 -43.65 -0.85 15.74
CA PHE A 9 -42.39 -1.59 15.71
C PHE A 9 -41.99 -2.02 14.28
N LEU A 10 -42.96 -2.45 13.47
CA LEU A 10 -42.71 -2.88 12.09
C LEU A 10 -42.27 -1.69 11.19
N THR A 11 -42.87 -0.51 11.38
CA THR A 11 -42.50 0.70 10.63
C THR A 11 -41.17 1.27 11.07
N GLN A 12 -40.83 1.22 12.37
CA GLN A 12 -39.49 1.60 12.83
C GLN A 12 -38.40 0.72 12.21
N LEU A 13 -38.60 -0.61 12.16
CA LEU A 13 -37.64 -1.56 11.58
C LEU A 13 -37.34 -1.28 10.09
N LEU A 14 -38.38 -0.93 9.31
CA LEU A 14 -38.27 -0.63 7.87
C LEU A 14 -37.50 0.67 7.56
N ILE A 15 -37.46 1.63 8.50
CA ILE A 15 -36.73 2.90 8.32
C ILE A 15 -35.24 2.74 8.66
N VAL A 16 -34.89 1.89 9.64
CA VAL A 16 -33.48 1.64 10.00
C VAL A 16 -32.79 0.70 9.00
N LEU A 17 -33.54 -0.19 8.36
CA LEU A 17 -33.02 -1.15 7.39
C LEU A 17 -32.23 -0.52 6.22
N PRO A 18 -32.70 0.57 5.56
CA PRO A 18 -31.91 1.25 4.53
C PRO A 18 -30.72 2.05 5.07
N MET A 19 -30.74 2.51 6.33
CA MET A 19 -29.56 3.15 6.97
C MET A 19 -28.44 2.13 7.24
N LEU A 20 -28.79 0.89 7.59
CA LEU A 20 -27.84 -0.22 7.77
C LEU A 20 -27.26 -0.75 6.44
N LEU A 21 -27.98 -0.57 5.33
CA LEU A 21 -27.50 -0.92 3.99
C LEU A 21 -26.69 0.20 3.33
N CYS A 22 -26.79 1.42 3.84
CA CYS A 22 -25.90 2.52 3.48
C CYS A 22 -24.57 2.34 4.22
N ARG A 23 -23.77 1.34 3.81
CA ARG A 23 -22.34 1.34 4.12
C ARG A 23 -21.79 2.63 3.53
N PRO A 24 -21.33 3.61 4.32
CA PRO A 24 -20.61 4.73 3.73
C PRO A 24 -19.46 4.12 2.93
N VAL A 25 -19.36 4.46 1.66
CA VAL A 25 -18.12 4.31 0.90
C VAL A 25 -17.16 5.29 1.55
N PHE A 26 -16.62 4.90 2.70
CA PHE A 26 -15.50 5.57 3.33
C PHE A 26 -14.32 5.21 2.45
N SER A 27 -14.06 6.04 1.43
CA SER A 27 -12.87 5.92 0.62
C SER A 27 -11.69 6.00 1.59
N ALA A 28 -11.05 4.87 1.86
CA ALA A 28 -9.88 4.80 2.73
C ALA A 28 -8.63 5.40 2.05
N ALA A 29 -8.73 5.77 0.77
CA ALA A 29 -7.64 6.30 -0.05
C ALA A 29 -6.86 7.48 0.57
N PRO A 30 -7.49 8.56 1.10
CA PRO A 30 -6.76 9.73 1.58
C PRO A 30 -5.93 9.43 2.84
N PHE A 31 -6.29 8.40 3.61
CA PHE A 31 -5.52 8.01 4.79
C PHE A 31 -4.25 7.23 4.40
N LEU A 32 -4.33 6.38 3.38
CA LEU A 32 -3.18 5.59 2.93
C LEU A 32 -2.12 6.43 2.22
N GLU A 33 -2.56 7.41 1.43
CA GLU A 33 -1.71 8.43 0.80
C GLU A 33 -0.96 9.24 1.86
N GLN A 34 -1.63 9.72 2.91
CA GLN A 34 -0.97 10.45 4.00
C GLN A 34 0.09 9.62 4.74
N ILE A 35 -0.18 8.33 5.02
CA ILE A 35 0.82 7.44 5.65
C ILE A 35 2.02 7.27 4.73
N HIS A 36 1.78 7.08 3.43
CA HIS A 36 2.82 6.96 2.44
C HIS A 36 3.68 8.24 2.37
N ASP A 37 3.04 9.39 2.28
CA ASP A 37 3.73 10.68 2.13
C ASP A 37 4.56 11.01 3.37
N LEU A 38 4.08 10.65 4.56
CA LEU A 38 4.88 10.75 5.78
C LEU A 38 6.16 9.89 5.68
N GLY A 39 6.04 8.69 5.12
CA GLY A 39 7.19 7.84 4.84
C GLY A 39 8.19 8.48 3.88
N VAL A 40 7.70 9.08 2.80
CA VAL A 40 8.52 9.81 1.83
C VAL A 40 9.20 11.03 2.48
N GLN A 41 8.49 11.78 3.31
CA GLN A 41 9.05 12.93 4.03
C GLN A 41 10.22 12.52 4.93
N PHE A 42 10.12 11.40 5.64
CA PHE A 42 11.23 10.87 6.44
C PHE A 42 12.41 10.37 5.60
N ILE A 43 12.16 9.86 4.38
CA ILE A 43 13.22 9.42 3.47
C ILE A 43 13.97 10.63 2.89
N ASN A 44 13.22 11.63 2.42
CA ASN A 44 13.78 12.81 1.75
C ASN A 44 14.29 13.88 2.72
N GLY A 45 13.77 13.92 3.95
CA GLY A 45 14.01 15.00 4.90
C GLY A 45 13.13 16.24 4.68
N ASP A 46 11.94 16.06 4.10
CA ASP A 46 11.03 17.16 3.75
C ASP A 46 10.27 17.63 5.00
N GLY A 47 10.78 18.67 5.66
CA GLY A 47 10.17 19.24 6.86
C GLY A 47 10.37 18.42 8.14
N VAL A 48 11.00 17.25 8.05
CA VAL A 48 11.39 16.39 9.17
C VAL A 48 12.85 15.95 9.01
N PRO A 49 13.58 15.64 10.10
CA PRO A 49 14.91 15.05 9.98
C PRO A 49 14.87 13.71 9.23
N ILE A 50 15.86 13.47 8.37
CA ILE A 50 15.99 12.22 7.62
C ILE A 50 16.08 11.04 8.59
N ASP A 51 15.19 10.08 8.42
CA ASP A 51 15.13 8.84 9.17
C ASP A 51 14.63 7.73 8.23
N LEU A 52 15.56 7.12 7.50
CA LEU A 52 15.26 6.11 6.48
C LEU A 52 14.53 4.90 7.08
N ALA A 53 14.86 4.48 8.30
CA ALA A 53 14.23 3.34 8.95
C ALA A 53 12.75 3.64 9.29
N LYS A 54 12.48 4.83 9.83
CA LYS A 54 11.11 5.28 10.09
C LYS A 54 10.34 5.53 8.79
N GLY A 55 10.99 6.08 7.77
CA GLY A 55 10.38 6.26 6.45
C GLY A 55 9.95 4.94 5.82
N ARG A 56 10.84 3.95 5.81
CA ARG A 56 10.54 2.58 5.38
C ARG A 56 9.40 1.95 6.18
N TYR A 57 9.34 2.19 7.48
CA TYR A 57 8.24 1.71 8.32
C TYR A 57 6.88 2.25 7.85
N TYR A 58 6.76 3.56 7.59
CA TYR A 58 5.49 4.13 7.13
C TYR A 58 5.11 3.67 5.71
N ILE A 59 6.08 3.58 4.79
CA ILE A 59 5.87 2.98 3.46
C ILE A 59 5.39 1.52 3.59
N GLN A 60 5.94 0.76 4.53
CA GLN A 60 5.48 -0.60 4.79
C GLN A 60 4.03 -0.64 5.27
N GLN A 61 3.61 0.28 6.14
CA GLN A 61 2.22 0.34 6.60
C GLN A 61 1.26 0.64 5.45
N SER A 62 1.56 1.62 4.58
CA SER A 62 0.70 1.93 3.43
C SER A 62 0.64 0.77 2.43
N ALA A 63 1.77 0.10 2.17
CA ALA A 63 1.84 -1.07 1.31
C ALA A 63 0.98 -2.25 1.80
N LEU A 64 1.03 -2.52 3.11
CA LEU A 64 0.25 -3.58 3.77
C LEU A 64 -1.26 -3.30 3.70
N LEU A 65 -1.64 -2.03 3.75
CA LEU A 65 -3.03 -1.59 3.60
C LEU A 65 -3.51 -1.53 2.14
N GLY A 66 -2.65 -1.89 1.18
CA GLY A 66 -3.02 -2.00 -0.23
C GLY A 66 -2.81 -0.75 -1.05
N TYR A 67 -2.07 0.25 -0.55
CA TYR A 67 -1.78 1.46 -1.30
C TYR A 67 -0.79 1.17 -2.46
N PRO A 68 -1.15 1.45 -3.73
CA PRO A 68 -0.33 1.06 -4.87
C PRO A 68 1.09 1.65 -4.85
N LEU A 69 1.21 2.97 -4.62
CA LEU A 69 2.52 3.63 -4.50
C LEU A 69 3.32 3.10 -3.31
N GLY A 70 2.65 2.75 -2.21
CA GLY A 70 3.29 2.13 -1.05
C GLY A 70 3.90 0.77 -1.39
N GLN A 71 3.18 -0.07 -2.13
CA GLN A 71 3.67 -1.39 -2.58
C GLN A 71 4.86 -1.25 -3.52
N TYR A 72 4.78 -0.34 -4.49
CA TYR A 72 5.88 -0.01 -5.40
C TYR A 72 7.13 0.46 -4.63
N HIS A 73 6.99 1.50 -3.79
CA HIS A 73 8.11 2.04 -3.02
C HIS A 73 8.69 1.03 -2.03
N LEU A 74 7.88 0.17 -1.42
CA LEU A 74 8.41 -0.89 -0.56
C LEU A 74 9.28 -1.87 -1.36
N GLY A 75 8.85 -2.23 -2.58
CA GLY A 75 9.65 -3.04 -3.50
C GLY A 75 11.00 -2.39 -3.82
N VAL A 76 11.00 -1.09 -4.13
CA VAL A 76 12.22 -0.31 -4.39
C VAL A 76 13.13 -0.26 -3.14
N LEU A 77 12.58 0.00 -1.96
CA LEU A 77 13.34 0.04 -0.70
C LEU A 77 13.98 -1.31 -0.35
N PHE A 78 13.33 -2.43 -0.68
CA PHE A 78 13.95 -3.75 -0.57
C PHE A 78 15.10 -3.92 -1.57
N PHE A 79 14.97 -3.39 -2.80
CA PHE A 79 16.02 -3.49 -3.81
C PHE A 79 17.24 -2.63 -3.50
N THR A 80 17.05 -1.39 -3.05
CA THR A 80 18.14 -0.47 -2.69
C THR A 80 18.74 -0.80 -1.32
N GLY A 81 17.92 -1.34 -0.41
CA GLY A 81 18.31 -1.54 0.99
C GLY A 81 18.24 -0.28 1.84
N GLU A 82 17.61 0.79 1.36
CA GLU A 82 17.45 2.00 2.14
C GLU A 82 16.57 1.76 3.38
N GLY A 83 17.01 2.30 4.52
CA GLY A 83 16.28 2.17 5.79
C GLY A 83 16.20 0.74 6.35
N GLY A 84 16.99 -0.21 5.84
CA GLY A 84 17.05 -1.58 6.38
C GLY A 84 17.99 -2.48 5.59
N THR A 85 17.65 -3.75 5.43
CA THR A 85 18.47 -4.70 4.66
C THR A 85 17.98 -4.79 3.22
N ARG A 86 18.94 -4.82 2.28
CA ARG A 86 18.71 -5.12 0.87
C ARG A 86 18.26 -6.57 0.70
N ASN A 87 17.19 -6.80 -0.05
CA ASN A 87 16.71 -8.13 -0.40
C ASN A 87 15.97 -8.09 -1.75
N SER A 88 16.64 -8.58 -2.80
CA SER A 88 16.09 -8.59 -4.15
C SER A 88 14.89 -9.52 -4.31
N GLU A 89 14.80 -10.62 -3.55
CA GLU A 89 13.66 -11.55 -3.62
C GLU A 89 12.37 -10.88 -3.10
N TYR A 90 12.46 -10.18 -1.96
CA TYR A 90 11.32 -9.42 -1.45
C TYR A 90 10.97 -8.24 -2.36
N ALA A 91 11.95 -7.58 -2.97
CA ALA A 91 11.71 -6.54 -3.95
C ALA A 91 10.88 -7.06 -5.14
N THR A 92 11.32 -8.17 -5.76
CA THR A 92 10.59 -8.82 -6.86
C THR A 92 9.19 -9.23 -6.44
N TRP A 93 9.03 -9.83 -5.25
CA TRP A 93 7.72 -10.26 -4.77
C TRP A 93 6.72 -9.10 -4.63
N TRP A 94 7.14 -7.97 -4.06
CA TRP A 94 6.28 -6.80 -3.90
C TRP A 94 5.91 -6.16 -5.24
N LEU A 95 6.87 -6.04 -6.16
CA LEU A 95 6.63 -5.47 -7.49
C LEU A 95 5.71 -6.37 -8.34
N GLU A 96 5.89 -7.68 -8.31
CA GLU A 96 4.99 -8.62 -8.98
C GLU A 96 3.58 -8.56 -8.42
N LYS A 97 3.44 -8.38 -7.11
CA LYS A 97 2.14 -8.23 -6.46
C LYS A 97 1.43 -6.97 -6.96
N ASP A 98 2.16 -5.85 -7.08
CA ASP A 98 1.62 -4.60 -7.62
C ASP A 98 1.21 -4.72 -9.11
N ILE A 99 2.05 -5.36 -9.92
CA ILE A 99 1.74 -5.64 -11.34
C ILE A 99 0.45 -6.46 -11.47
N LYS A 100 0.25 -7.48 -10.62
CA LYS A 100 -0.96 -8.31 -10.61
C LYS A 100 -2.22 -7.55 -10.17
N ALA A 101 -2.06 -6.54 -9.32
CA ALA A 101 -3.17 -5.69 -8.88
C ALA A 101 -3.69 -4.77 -10.01
N ASN A 102 -2.92 -4.62 -11.11
CA ASN A 102 -3.28 -3.84 -12.30
C ASN A 102 -3.64 -2.37 -11.98
N ASN A 103 -2.82 -1.76 -11.12
CA ASN A 103 -2.93 -0.36 -10.72
C ASN A 103 -2.19 0.56 -11.69
N GLU A 104 -2.38 1.88 -11.55
CA GLU A 104 -1.70 2.93 -12.33
C GLU A 104 -0.16 2.90 -12.24
N VAL A 105 0.36 2.39 -11.13
CA VAL A 105 1.80 2.26 -10.85
C VAL A 105 2.45 1.03 -11.50
N ARG A 106 1.67 0.16 -12.15
CA ARG A 106 2.13 -1.09 -12.77
C ARG A 106 3.31 -0.89 -13.71
N GLU A 107 3.30 0.18 -14.52
CA GLU A 107 4.38 0.44 -15.48
C GLU A 107 5.69 0.76 -14.76
N MET A 108 5.64 1.53 -13.67
CA MET A 108 6.80 1.81 -12.82
C MET A 108 7.29 0.52 -12.15
N ALA A 109 6.38 -0.31 -11.64
CA ALA A 109 6.74 -1.59 -11.05
C ALA A 109 7.40 -2.54 -12.06
N GLN A 110 6.92 -2.56 -13.31
CA GLN A 110 7.52 -3.35 -14.39
C GLN A 110 8.92 -2.85 -14.75
N GLN A 111 9.13 -1.53 -14.80
CA GLN A 111 10.45 -0.94 -15.03
C GLN A 111 11.42 -1.31 -13.91
N ALA A 112 11.03 -1.13 -12.65
CA ALA A 112 11.84 -1.51 -11.51
C ALA A 112 12.18 -3.02 -11.49
N LEU A 113 11.23 -3.88 -11.88
CA LEU A 113 11.47 -5.32 -12.01
C LEU A 113 12.55 -5.63 -13.07
N ASN A 114 12.52 -4.93 -14.20
CA ASN A 114 13.51 -5.09 -15.27
C ASN A 114 14.90 -4.65 -14.81
N ASP A 115 14.98 -3.55 -14.04
CA ASP A 115 16.24 -3.07 -13.47
C ASP A 115 16.83 -4.06 -12.46
N ILE A 116 15.99 -4.64 -11.60
CA ILE A 116 16.40 -5.71 -10.67
C ILE A 116 16.96 -6.92 -11.44
N GLN A 117 16.26 -7.37 -12.48
CA GLN A 117 16.71 -8.50 -13.28
C GLN A 117 18.06 -8.21 -13.96
N LYS A 118 18.24 -6.99 -14.48
CA LYS A 118 19.50 -6.56 -15.08
C LYS A 118 20.64 -6.57 -14.07
N ASP A 119 20.42 -6.04 -12.87
CA ASP A 119 21.42 -6.03 -11.78
C ASP A 119 21.82 -7.45 -11.36
N ILE A 120 20.85 -8.37 -11.25
CA ILE A 120 21.11 -9.78 -10.95
C ILE A 120 21.96 -10.42 -12.06
N VAL A 121 21.62 -10.21 -13.33
CA VAL A 121 22.38 -10.77 -14.46
C VAL A 121 23.80 -10.22 -14.49
N VAL A 122 23.99 -8.93 -14.24
CA VAL A 122 25.33 -8.32 -14.15
C VAL A 122 26.12 -8.95 -13.01
N THR A 123 25.52 -9.08 -11.83
CA THR A 123 26.14 -9.69 -10.66
C THR A 123 26.56 -11.13 -10.92
N ILE A 124 25.75 -11.91 -11.65
CA ILE A 124 26.11 -13.30 -12.01
C ILE A 124 27.31 -13.33 -12.96
N LYS A 125 27.38 -12.40 -13.93
CA LYS A 125 28.51 -12.34 -14.87
C LYS A 125 29.82 -11.98 -14.16
N THR A 126 29.81 -10.98 -13.28
CA THR A 126 31.01 -10.54 -12.57
C THR A 126 31.54 -11.57 -11.57
N VAL A 127 30.70 -12.48 -11.08
CA VAL A 127 31.12 -13.59 -10.18
C VAL A 127 31.70 -14.77 -10.97
N ASN A 128 31.35 -14.91 -12.25
CA ASN A 128 31.78 -16.01 -13.10
C ASN A 128 33.01 -15.68 -13.98
N GLU A 129 33.54 -14.46 -13.88
CA GLU A 129 34.79 -13.96 -14.49
C GLU A 129 35.91 -13.92 -13.44
#